data_AF-A0AAD7XHI4-F1
#
_entry.id   AF-A0AAD7XHI4-F1
#
_cell.length_a   1.000
_cell.length_b   1.000
_cell.length_c   1.000
_cell.angle_alpha   90.00
_cell.angle_beta   90.00
_cell.angle_gamma   90.00
#
_symmetry.space_group_name_H-M   'P 1'
#
loop_
_entity.id
_entity.type
_entity.pdbx_description
1 polymer ?
#
loop_
_entity_poly.entity_id
_entity_poly.type
_entity_poly.pdbx_seq_one_letter_code
_entity_poly.pdbx_strand_id
1 'polypeptide(L)'
;MGRGGEAIVSGCTSYGATVLSAEDKWIAEVDLVEFEKEVTALGQWLAKQQGPEDIAHLRKIIWWSRLCQYVGVATMWWRVNPISIFFLSLGTMTRWTIVAHHVCHGGFDKCGEEFNRFTFGVGSMFRRVVDWLDWMMVEAWNIEHNQLHHYHLGEDSDPDLVEHNTWELRESSTSKPWKYLVVFLMMVSWKWWYYAPNTFKQLKATERRRRGQAPRSKSEEDLPQLFNFAWLLGGGEQTFFNSTEFLVRCLLPYFVQRFVLLPLPFFLLSSRALVRAVVSLFLAEIATNAHSFIVIATNHAGDDLYRFERHCKPRSPTFYLRQVISSANFWTGTDVGDFLQGWLNYQIEHHMWPDLSMLSYRKAQPILKQICEKHGIPYVQHNVFYRLKKLVDIMVGDATMRKFPTAFERQVDVVVVVD
;
A
#
# COMPACT_ATOMS: atom_id res chain seq x y z
N MET A 1 -40.11 -3.50 -38.86
CA MET A 1 -38.66 -3.78 -38.80
C MET A 1 -37.93 -2.49 -38.48
N GLY A 2 -37.64 -2.24 -37.21
CA GLY A 2 -36.78 -1.17 -36.74
C GLY A 2 -35.94 -1.77 -35.62
N ARG A 3 -34.64 -1.93 -35.88
CA ARG A 3 -33.70 -2.72 -35.08
C ARG A 3 -33.67 -2.22 -33.63
N GLY A 4 -33.81 -3.15 -32.69
CA GLY A 4 -33.51 -2.91 -31.29
C GLY A 4 -32.07 -2.45 -31.16
N GLY A 5 -31.87 -1.25 -30.63
CA GLY A 5 -30.58 -0.86 -30.11
C GLY A 5 -30.34 -1.68 -28.85
N GLU A 6 -29.48 -2.69 -28.93
CA GLU A 6 -28.84 -3.24 -27.75
C GLU A 6 -28.15 -2.07 -27.04
N ALA A 7 -28.66 -1.70 -25.87
CA ALA A 7 -27.98 -0.79 -24.97
C ALA A 7 -26.71 -1.52 -24.48
N ILE A 8 -25.62 -1.37 -25.23
CA ILE A 8 -24.29 -1.69 -24.75
C ILE A 8 -23.99 -0.62 -23.70
N VAL A 9 -24.33 -0.92 -22.45
CA VAL A 9 -23.94 -0.09 -21.31
C VAL A 9 -22.43 -0.27 -21.15
N SER A 10 -21.65 0.75 -21.52
CA SER A 10 -20.24 0.84 -21.15
C SER A 10 -20.14 0.62 -19.64
N GLY A 11 -19.17 -0.18 -19.17
CA GLY A 11 -18.99 -0.74 -17.82
C GLY A 11 -19.66 0.00 -16.65
N CYS A 12 -20.15 -0.74 -15.66
CA CYS A 12 -20.96 -0.22 -14.54
C CYS A 12 -20.38 1.06 -13.89
N THR A 13 -20.86 2.23 -14.33
CA THR A 13 -20.37 3.57 -13.90
C THR A 13 -21.06 4.08 -12.64
N SER A 14 -22.07 3.36 -12.16
CA SER A 14 -22.90 3.72 -11.00
C SER A 14 -23.10 2.51 -10.11
N TYR A 15 -23.01 2.72 -8.79
CA TYR A 15 -23.34 1.70 -7.80
C TYR A 15 -24.79 1.20 -7.90
N GLY A 16 -25.71 2.00 -8.44
CA GLY A 16 -27.12 1.64 -8.58
C GLY A 16 -27.48 0.87 -9.85
N ALA A 17 -26.52 0.42 -10.66
CA ALA A 17 -26.84 -0.27 -11.91
C ALA A 17 -27.50 -1.63 -11.65
N THR A 18 -28.58 -1.90 -12.39
CA THR A 18 -29.32 -3.19 -12.33
C THR A 18 -29.08 -4.06 -13.55
N VAL A 19 -28.29 -3.57 -14.52
CA VAL A 19 -27.94 -4.28 -15.76
C VAL A 19 -26.42 -4.32 -15.86
N LEU A 20 -25.89 -5.53 -16.04
CA LEU A 20 -24.45 -5.75 -16.17
C LEU A 20 -23.99 -5.51 -17.61
N SER A 21 -22.79 -4.96 -17.76
CA SER A 21 -22.12 -4.87 -19.05
C SER A 21 -21.67 -6.27 -19.52
N ALA A 22 -21.30 -6.41 -20.79
CA ALA A 22 -20.83 -7.69 -21.32
C ALA A 22 -19.59 -8.22 -20.57
N GLU A 23 -18.72 -7.32 -20.12
CA GLU A 23 -17.49 -7.63 -19.37
C GLU A 23 -17.76 -7.98 -17.90
N ASP A 24 -18.94 -7.64 -17.39
CA ASP A 24 -19.34 -7.83 -15.99
C ASP A 24 -20.30 -9.00 -15.79
N LYS A 25 -20.65 -9.75 -16.87
CA LYS A 25 -21.62 -10.86 -16.80
C LYS A 25 -21.28 -11.90 -15.75
N TRP A 26 -19.99 -12.16 -15.52
CA TRP A 26 -19.48 -13.09 -14.51
C TRP A 26 -20.01 -12.77 -13.09
N ILE A 27 -20.34 -11.51 -12.79
CA ILE A 27 -20.87 -11.07 -11.49
C ILE A 27 -22.18 -11.81 -11.16
N ALA A 28 -23.03 -12.06 -12.15
CA ALA A 28 -24.29 -12.77 -11.97
C ALA A 28 -24.15 -14.29 -11.95
N GLU A 29 -23.02 -14.82 -12.42
CA GLU A 29 -22.81 -16.25 -12.66
C GLU A 29 -21.92 -16.91 -11.58
N VAL A 30 -21.12 -16.12 -10.86
CA VAL A 30 -20.15 -16.60 -9.88
C VAL A 30 -20.81 -17.27 -8.66
N ASP A 31 -20.37 -18.49 -8.34
CA ASP A 31 -20.70 -19.15 -7.07
C ASP A 31 -19.71 -18.70 -5.99
N LEU A 32 -20.07 -17.61 -5.29
CA LEU A 32 -19.21 -17.03 -4.26
C LEU A 32 -18.96 -17.96 -3.08
N VAL A 33 -19.91 -18.86 -2.78
CA VAL A 33 -19.78 -19.76 -1.62
C VAL A 33 -18.77 -20.86 -1.91
N GLU A 34 -18.82 -21.46 -3.10
CA GLU A 34 -17.81 -22.44 -3.50
C GLU A 34 -16.43 -21.77 -3.71
N PHE A 35 -16.39 -20.56 -4.27
CA PHE A 35 -15.15 -19.78 -4.37
C PHE A 35 -14.50 -19.56 -2.99
N GLU A 36 -15.28 -19.08 -2.01
CA GLU A 36 -14.81 -18.87 -0.62
C GLU A 36 -14.21 -20.14 -0.03
N LYS A 37 -14.90 -21.27 -0.18
CA LYS A 37 -14.45 -22.56 0.32
C LYS A 37 -13.10 -22.97 -0.28
N GLU A 38 -12.90 -22.79 -1.59
CA GLU A 38 -11.63 -23.12 -2.26
C GLU A 38 -10.48 -22.21 -1.82
N VAL A 39 -10.69 -20.89 -1.73
CA VAL A 39 -9.63 -19.96 -1.29
C VAL A 39 -9.33 -20.13 0.20
N THR A 40 -10.32 -20.42 1.03
CA THR A 40 -10.11 -20.75 2.44
C THR A 40 -9.31 -22.04 2.58
N ALA A 41 -9.61 -23.08 1.80
CA ALA A 41 -8.85 -24.33 1.79
C ALA A 41 -7.39 -24.13 1.36
N LEU A 42 -7.16 -23.32 0.30
CA LEU A 42 -5.82 -22.96 -0.17
C LEU A 42 -5.02 -22.23 0.92
N GLY A 43 -5.61 -21.21 1.56
CA GLY A 43 -4.96 -20.47 2.64
C GLY A 43 -4.58 -21.36 3.82
N GLN A 44 -5.46 -22.28 4.22
CA GLN A 44 -5.18 -23.26 5.27
C GLN A 44 -4.06 -24.24 4.88
N TRP A 45 -4.02 -24.68 3.63
CA TRP A 45 -2.97 -25.56 3.10
C TRP A 45 -1.60 -24.87 3.09
N LEU A 46 -1.55 -23.59 2.70
CA LEU A 46 -0.33 -22.78 2.72
C LEU A 46 0.17 -22.53 4.15
N ALA A 47 -0.73 -22.16 5.06
CA ALA A 47 -0.39 -21.89 6.46
C ALA A 47 0.29 -23.09 7.14
N LYS A 48 -0.09 -24.32 6.77
CA LYS A 48 0.51 -25.56 7.30
C LYS A 48 1.91 -25.86 6.77
N GLN A 49 2.33 -25.23 5.69
CA GLN A 49 3.64 -25.46 5.06
C GLN A 49 4.70 -24.43 5.46
N GLN A 50 4.31 -23.38 6.17
CA GLN A 50 5.23 -22.38 6.65
C GLN A 50 6.18 -22.95 7.70
N GLY A 51 7.44 -22.52 7.66
CA GLY A 51 8.43 -22.97 8.61
C GLY A 51 9.83 -22.40 8.40
N PRO A 52 10.88 -23.19 8.66
CA PRO A 52 12.27 -22.73 8.60
C PRO A 52 12.72 -22.21 7.22
N GLU A 53 12.14 -22.72 6.13
CA GLU A 53 12.44 -22.28 4.76
C GLU A 53 12.06 -20.79 4.56
N ASP A 54 10.90 -20.38 5.08
CA ASP A 54 10.41 -19.00 5.00
C ASP A 54 11.33 -18.04 5.75
N ILE A 55 11.81 -18.43 6.94
CA ILE A 55 12.77 -17.64 7.72
C ILE A 55 14.11 -17.55 7.00
N ALA A 56 14.60 -18.66 6.45
CA ALA A 56 15.84 -18.67 5.67
C ALA A 56 15.74 -17.76 4.44
N HIS A 57 14.58 -17.76 3.76
CA HIS A 57 14.30 -16.88 2.64
C HIS A 57 14.24 -15.41 3.08
N LEU A 58 13.51 -15.06 4.15
CA LEU A 58 13.49 -13.70 4.67
C LEU A 58 14.90 -13.21 5.04
N ARG A 59 15.71 -14.04 5.71
CA ARG A 59 17.11 -13.70 6.05
C ARG A 59 17.95 -13.43 4.81
N LYS A 60 17.76 -14.20 3.72
CA LYS A 60 18.40 -13.93 2.42
C LYS A 60 18.00 -12.56 1.87
N ILE A 61 16.72 -12.21 1.92
CA ILE A 61 16.21 -10.92 1.45
C ILE A 61 16.72 -9.75 2.33
N ILE A 62 16.76 -9.93 3.66
CA ILE A 62 17.38 -8.98 4.58
C ILE A 62 18.86 -8.75 4.23
N TRP A 63 19.58 -9.82 3.88
CA TRP A 63 20.97 -9.70 3.43
C TRP A 63 21.10 -8.90 2.13
N TRP A 64 20.20 -9.09 1.16
CA TRP A 64 20.19 -8.28 -0.06
C TRP A 64 19.92 -6.80 0.26
N SER A 65 18.95 -6.51 1.13
CA SER A 65 18.68 -5.15 1.62
C SER A 65 19.92 -4.50 2.25
N ARG A 66 20.59 -5.22 3.15
CA ARG A 66 21.82 -4.76 3.82
C ARG A 66 22.95 -4.52 2.83
N LEU A 67 23.15 -5.43 1.88
CA LEU A 67 24.16 -5.28 0.83
C LEU A 67 23.90 -4.01 0.00
N CYS A 68 22.65 -3.72 -0.35
CA CYS A 68 22.29 -2.47 -1.01
C CYS A 68 22.69 -1.25 -0.15
N GLN A 69 22.34 -1.23 1.15
CA GLN A 69 22.77 -0.13 2.02
C GLN A 69 24.30 0.01 2.11
N TYR A 70 25.03 -1.10 2.23
CA TYR A 70 26.49 -1.08 2.30
C TYR A 70 27.14 -0.55 1.03
N VAL A 71 26.70 -1.02 -0.15
CA VAL A 71 27.18 -0.51 -1.44
C VAL A 71 26.85 0.98 -1.57
N GLY A 72 25.64 1.38 -1.17
CA GLY A 72 25.19 2.76 -1.17
C GLY A 72 26.10 3.68 -0.35
N VAL A 73 26.30 3.34 0.92
CA VAL A 73 27.15 4.10 1.86
C VAL A 73 28.61 4.09 1.44
N ALA A 74 29.15 2.95 1.01
CA ALA A 74 30.55 2.82 0.59
C ALA A 74 30.90 3.69 -0.64
N THR A 75 29.91 4.05 -1.45
CA THR A 75 30.12 4.75 -2.72
C THR A 75 29.68 6.22 -2.72
N MET A 76 28.95 6.71 -1.71
CA MET A 76 28.35 8.06 -1.79
C MET A 76 29.32 9.23 -1.56
N TRP A 77 30.52 8.96 -1.04
CA TRP A 77 31.45 10.00 -0.56
C TRP A 77 32.30 10.64 -1.66
N TRP A 78 32.68 9.87 -2.67
CA TRP A 78 33.67 10.31 -3.66
C TRP A 78 33.05 11.16 -4.78
N ARG A 79 31.80 10.88 -5.17
CA ARG A 79 30.96 11.74 -6.04
C ARG A 79 29.48 11.38 -5.87
N VAL A 80 28.58 12.31 -6.19
CA VAL A 80 27.16 11.99 -6.38
C VAL A 80 27.05 11.10 -7.61
N ASN A 81 26.53 9.89 -7.46
CA ASN A 81 26.51 8.90 -8.53
C ASN A 81 25.26 8.01 -8.47
N PRO A 82 24.83 7.44 -9.60
CA PRO A 82 23.61 6.63 -9.67
C PRO A 82 23.71 5.32 -8.87
N ILE A 83 24.91 4.75 -8.67
CA ILE A 83 25.08 3.52 -7.89
C ILE A 83 24.67 3.76 -6.44
N SER A 84 25.18 4.82 -5.81
CA SER A 84 24.81 5.18 -4.44
C SER A 84 23.31 5.43 -4.31
N ILE A 85 22.75 6.24 -5.22
CA ILE A 85 21.33 6.61 -5.21
C ILE A 85 20.44 5.36 -5.32
N PHE A 86 20.72 4.50 -6.31
CA PHE A 86 19.96 3.29 -6.56
C PHE A 86 19.99 2.33 -5.38
N PHE A 87 21.19 2.01 -4.87
CA PHE A 87 21.32 1.02 -3.80
C PHE A 87 20.87 1.54 -2.43
N LEU A 88 21.08 2.82 -2.12
CA LEU A 88 20.50 3.44 -0.91
C LEU A 88 18.97 3.43 -0.96
N SER A 89 18.40 3.74 -2.13
CA SER A 89 16.95 3.73 -2.36
C SER A 89 16.39 2.33 -2.21
N LEU A 90 16.93 1.37 -2.96
CA LEU A 90 16.46 -0.02 -2.97
C LEU A 90 16.53 -0.65 -1.58
N GLY A 91 17.64 -0.47 -0.86
CA GLY A 91 17.74 -0.99 0.49
C GLY A 91 16.72 -0.37 1.46
N THR A 92 16.39 0.92 1.30
CA THR A 92 15.42 1.61 2.17
C THR A 92 14.00 1.17 1.86
N MET A 93 13.67 1.07 0.58
CA MET A 93 12.40 0.54 0.09
C MET A 93 12.17 -0.89 0.58
N THR A 94 13.13 -1.80 0.39
CA THR A 94 13.04 -3.20 0.86
C THR A 94 12.81 -3.32 2.37
N ARG A 95 13.46 -2.48 3.18
CA ARG A 95 13.30 -2.53 4.64
C ARG A 95 11.84 -2.25 5.05
N TRP A 96 11.15 -1.39 4.29
CA TRP A 96 9.74 -1.13 4.47
C TRP A 96 8.86 -2.17 3.77
N THR A 97 8.85 -2.20 2.44
CA THR A 97 7.84 -2.93 1.65
C THR A 97 7.98 -4.45 1.72
N ILE A 98 9.17 -4.94 2.09
CA ILE A 98 9.45 -6.37 2.22
C ILE A 98 9.57 -6.74 3.70
N VAL A 99 10.59 -6.25 4.39
CA VAL A 99 10.87 -6.74 5.75
C VAL A 99 9.79 -6.31 6.73
N ALA A 100 9.59 -5.00 6.91
CA ALA A 100 8.62 -4.51 7.89
C ALA A 100 7.19 -4.90 7.52
N HIS A 101 6.81 -4.74 6.25
CA HIS A 101 5.49 -5.08 5.73
C HIS A 101 5.07 -6.52 6.12
N HIS A 102 5.82 -7.52 5.66
CA HIS A 102 5.45 -8.92 5.87
C HIS A 102 5.57 -9.36 7.34
N VAL A 103 6.54 -8.81 8.10
CA VAL A 103 6.67 -9.14 9.53
C VAL A 103 5.55 -8.53 10.35
N CYS A 104 5.17 -7.27 10.09
CA CYS A 104 4.11 -6.58 10.81
C CYS A 104 2.72 -7.15 10.52
N HIS A 105 2.52 -7.76 9.35
CA HIS A 105 1.32 -8.57 9.07
C HIS A 105 1.31 -9.94 9.77
N GLY A 106 2.46 -10.36 10.31
CA GLY A 106 2.61 -11.65 10.99
C GLY A 106 2.92 -12.82 10.06
N GLY A 107 3.41 -12.56 8.85
CA GLY A 107 3.78 -13.56 7.84
C GLY A 107 4.77 -14.62 8.34
N PHE A 108 5.48 -14.34 9.43
CA PHE A 108 6.51 -15.20 10.01
C PHE A 108 6.22 -15.65 11.45
N ASP A 109 5.08 -15.28 12.03
CA ASP A 109 4.73 -15.61 13.42
C ASP A 109 4.65 -17.13 13.66
N LYS A 110 4.27 -17.89 12.63
CA LYS A 110 4.17 -19.36 12.67
C LYS A 110 5.50 -20.05 12.37
N CYS A 111 6.55 -19.29 12.02
CA CYS A 111 7.84 -19.82 11.56
C CYS A 111 8.95 -19.69 12.62
N GLY A 112 8.72 -18.94 13.71
CA GLY A 112 9.65 -18.75 14.83
C GLY A 112 9.44 -17.41 15.56
N GLU A 113 10.24 -17.15 16.59
CA GLU A 113 10.11 -15.94 17.42
C GLU A 113 10.88 -14.71 16.90
N GLU A 114 11.84 -14.89 16.00
CA GLU A 114 12.76 -13.83 15.55
C GLU A 114 12.03 -12.65 14.88
N PHE A 115 11.03 -12.97 14.05
CA PHE A 115 10.27 -12.00 13.26
C PHE A 115 8.80 -12.07 13.64
N ASN A 116 8.44 -11.40 14.73
CA ASN A 116 7.09 -11.43 15.29
C ASN A 116 6.41 -10.06 15.18
N ARG A 117 5.14 -10.03 14.74
CA ARG A 117 4.41 -8.77 14.53
C ARG A 117 4.26 -7.88 15.76
N PHE A 118 4.30 -8.47 16.97
CA PHE A 118 4.08 -7.76 18.22
C PHE A 118 5.37 -7.18 18.83
N THR A 119 6.54 -7.56 18.32
CA THR A 119 7.84 -7.11 18.84
C THR A 119 8.67 -6.36 17.81
N PHE A 120 8.43 -6.59 16.51
CA PHE A 120 9.18 -5.97 15.43
C PHE A 120 8.89 -4.47 15.34
N GLY A 121 9.92 -3.64 15.55
CA GLY A 121 9.84 -2.19 15.38
C GLY A 121 9.03 -1.43 16.43
N VAL A 122 8.48 -2.12 17.43
CA VAL A 122 7.60 -1.55 18.46
C VAL A 122 8.19 -1.66 19.87
N GLY A 123 7.63 -0.90 20.82
CA GLY A 123 7.95 -0.99 22.26
C GLY A 123 9.21 -0.25 22.71
N SER A 124 10.14 0.09 21.82
CA SER A 124 11.26 1.00 22.14
C SER A 124 11.80 1.70 20.89
N MET A 125 12.42 2.88 21.10
CA MET A 125 13.15 3.56 20.03
C MET A 125 14.28 2.71 19.44
N PHE A 126 14.91 1.86 20.24
CA PHE A 126 15.94 0.94 19.76
C PHE A 126 15.36 -0.07 18.76
N ARG A 127 14.22 -0.71 19.08
CA ARG A 127 13.53 -1.63 18.16
C ARG A 127 13.15 -0.93 16.87
N ARG A 128 12.57 0.26 16.95
CA ARG A 128 12.26 1.05 15.76
C ARG A 128 13.52 1.34 14.90
N VAL A 129 14.61 1.79 15.52
CA VAL A 129 15.87 2.06 14.79
C VAL A 129 16.41 0.80 14.11
N VAL A 130 16.43 -0.33 14.81
CA VAL A 130 17.01 -1.59 14.28
C VAL A 130 16.10 -2.25 13.25
N ASP A 131 14.80 -2.33 13.50
CA ASP A 131 13.86 -3.14 12.74
C ASP A 131 13.25 -2.34 11.57
N TRP A 132 12.68 -1.16 11.86
CA TRP A 132 12.08 -0.28 10.86
C TRP A 132 11.96 1.19 11.33
N LEU A 133 12.83 2.03 10.78
CA LEU A 133 12.92 3.47 11.00
C LEU A 133 12.66 4.12 9.64
N ASP A 134 11.56 4.85 9.58
CA ASP A 134 11.06 5.56 8.41
C ASP A 134 10.25 6.77 8.91
N TRP A 135 9.69 7.56 7.99
CA TRP A 135 8.83 8.71 8.28
C TRP A 135 7.59 8.35 9.10
N MET A 136 7.18 7.08 9.09
CA MET A 136 6.01 6.57 9.80
C MET A 136 6.40 5.86 11.09
N MET A 137 5.45 5.78 12.02
CA MET A 137 5.54 4.88 13.17
C MET A 137 4.98 3.52 12.79
N VAL A 138 5.59 2.44 13.31
CA VAL A 138 5.13 1.07 13.05
C VAL A 138 3.73 0.87 13.61
N GLU A 139 3.46 1.39 14.80
CA GLU A 139 2.15 1.34 15.44
C GLU A 139 1.09 2.07 14.61
N ALA A 140 1.45 3.21 14.02
CA ALA A 140 0.54 4.01 13.20
C ALA A 140 0.23 3.32 11.87
N TRP A 141 1.28 2.80 11.23
CA TRP A 141 1.17 2.04 10.00
C TRP A 141 0.33 0.76 10.19
N ASN A 142 0.48 0.05 11.31
CA ASN A 142 -0.33 -1.13 11.63
C ASN A 142 -1.83 -0.83 11.76
N ILE A 143 -2.20 0.40 12.17
CA ILE A 143 -3.63 0.79 12.23
C ILE A 143 -4.15 1.07 10.82
N GLU A 144 -3.50 1.97 10.07
CA GLU A 144 -4.00 2.38 8.75
C GLU A 144 -3.87 1.25 7.71
N HIS A 145 -2.73 0.58 7.63
CA HIS A 145 -2.53 -0.48 6.65
C HIS A 145 -3.21 -1.78 7.08
N ASN A 146 -2.82 -2.37 8.22
CA ASN A 146 -3.26 -3.74 8.54
C ASN A 146 -4.71 -3.83 9.00
N GLN A 147 -5.25 -2.77 9.63
CA GLN A 147 -6.61 -2.82 10.19
C GLN A 147 -7.64 -2.09 9.34
N LEU A 148 -7.26 -1.02 8.63
CA LEU A 148 -8.18 -0.27 7.78
C LEU A 148 -8.10 -0.74 6.32
N HIS A 149 -6.99 -0.51 5.62
CA HIS A 149 -6.84 -0.84 4.20
C HIS A 149 -7.20 -2.29 3.86
N HIS A 150 -6.67 -3.26 4.63
CA HIS A 150 -6.96 -4.70 4.41
C HIS A 150 -8.41 -5.12 4.59
N TYR A 151 -9.19 -4.38 5.38
CA TYR A 151 -10.57 -4.73 5.69
C TYR A 151 -11.61 -3.89 4.94
N HIS A 152 -11.16 -2.81 4.30
CA HIS A 152 -11.99 -1.86 3.57
C HIS A 152 -11.59 -1.74 2.09
N LEU A 153 -10.73 -2.63 1.58
CA LEU A 153 -10.15 -2.54 0.24
C LEU A 153 -11.16 -2.14 -0.85
N GLY A 154 -10.94 -0.98 -1.49
CA GLY A 154 -11.79 -0.43 -2.55
C GLY A 154 -13.08 0.26 -2.07
N GLU A 155 -13.31 0.38 -0.76
CA GLU A 155 -14.38 1.18 -0.14
C GLU A 155 -13.90 2.63 0.07
N ASP A 156 -14.83 3.59 0.21
CA ASP A 156 -14.45 5.00 0.41
C ASP A 156 -13.62 5.25 1.68
N SER A 157 -13.68 4.37 2.67
CA SER A 157 -12.85 4.41 3.89
C SER A 157 -11.46 3.79 3.71
N ASP A 158 -11.16 3.22 2.54
CA ASP A 158 -9.82 2.70 2.21
C ASP A 158 -8.83 3.85 2.00
N PRO A 159 -7.77 3.96 2.84
CA PRO A 159 -6.78 5.03 2.71
C PRO A 159 -5.96 4.96 1.40
N ASP A 160 -5.98 3.82 0.72
CA ASP A 160 -5.24 3.60 -0.53
C ASP A 160 -6.16 3.71 -1.77
N LEU A 161 -7.41 4.14 -1.58
CA LEU A 161 -8.34 4.37 -2.69
C LEU A 161 -8.01 5.67 -3.45
N VAL A 162 -7.05 5.56 -4.37
CA VAL A 162 -6.47 6.72 -5.07
C VAL A 162 -7.52 7.59 -5.77
N GLU A 163 -8.53 6.98 -6.42
CA GLU A 163 -9.56 7.77 -7.10
C GLU A 163 -10.32 8.68 -6.13
N HIS A 164 -10.68 8.17 -4.95
CA HIS A 164 -11.31 8.97 -3.90
C HIS A 164 -10.34 10.05 -3.41
N ASN A 165 -9.12 9.66 -3.05
CA ASN A 165 -8.16 10.57 -2.40
C ASN A 165 -7.59 11.65 -3.32
N THR A 166 -7.76 11.52 -4.63
CA THR A 166 -7.30 12.51 -5.62
C THR A 166 -8.44 13.33 -6.24
N TRP A 167 -9.65 13.27 -5.69
CA TRP A 167 -10.84 13.93 -6.23
C TRP A 167 -10.59 15.43 -6.52
N GLU A 168 -9.94 16.18 -5.63
CA GLU A 168 -9.65 17.60 -5.83
C GLU A 168 -8.83 17.85 -7.11
N LEU A 169 -7.76 17.08 -7.31
CA LEU A 169 -6.92 17.19 -8.51
C LEU A 169 -7.68 16.71 -9.74
N ARG A 170 -8.32 15.54 -9.62
CA ARG A 170 -9.01 14.83 -10.69
C ARG A 170 -10.14 15.67 -11.27
N GLU A 171 -10.97 16.27 -10.43
CA GLU A 171 -12.16 17.05 -10.79
C GLU A 171 -11.86 18.53 -11.03
N SER A 172 -10.68 19.03 -10.66
CA SER A 172 -10.30 20.42 -10.94
C SER A 172 -10.30 20.75 -12.44
N SER A 173 -10.59 22.03 -12.74
CA SER A 173 -10.49 22.62 -14.09
C SER A 173 -9.05 22.91 -14.54
N THR A 174 -8.06 22.54 -13.74
CA THR A 174 -6.63 22.72 -14.01
C THR A 174 -6.21 21.99 -15.28
N SER A 175 -5.34 22.61 -16.10
CA SER A 175 -4.87 21.99 -17.35
C SER A 175 -4.12 20.67 -17.10
N LYS A 176 -4.19 19.73 -18.06
CA LYS A 176 -3.53 18.41 -17.96
C LYS A 176 -2.03 18.46 -17.64
N PRO A 177 -1.19 19.32 -18.25
CA PRO A 177 0.23 19.39 -17.89
C PRO A 177 0.48 19.67 -16.41
N TRP A 178 -0.32 20.55 -15.81
CA TRP A 178 -0.26 20.84 -14.38
C TRP A 178 -0.71 19.65 -13.53
N LYS A 179 -1.76 18.92 -13.95
CA LYS A 179 -2.16 17.68 -13.26
C LYS A 179 -1.04 16.64 -13.25
N TYR A 180 -0.39 16.40 -14.39
CA TYR A 180 0.75 15.49 -14.46
C TYR A 180 1.93 15.96 -13.60
N LEU A 181 2.20 17.26 -13.54
CA LEU A 181 3.24 17.79 -12.65
C LEU A 181 2.91 17.52 -11.18
N VAL A 182 1.66 17.74 -10.74
CA VAL A 182 1.23 17.44 -9.37
C VAL A 182 1.39 15.95 -9.06
N VAL A 183 0.96 15.06 -9.96
CA VAL A 183 1.13 13.61 -9.81
C VAL A 183 2.62 13.23 -9.71
N PHE A 184 3.48 13.83 -10.54
CA PHE A 184 4.92 13.62 -10.49
C PHE A 184 5.52 14.08 -9.15
N LEU A 185 5.17 15.28 -8.68
CA LEU A 185 5.63 15.81 -7.41
C LEU A 185 5.17 14.94 -6.23
N MET A 186 3.93 14.45 -6.28
CA MET A 186 3.40 13.50 -5.30
C MET A 186 4.20 12.21 -5.31
N MET A 187 4.40 11.58 -6.48
CA MET A 187 5.17 10.35 -6.64
C MET A 187 6.56 10.45 -5.99
N VAL A 188 7.27 11.58 -6.12
CA VAL A 188 8.64 11.73 -5.60
C VAL A 188 8.73 12.19 -4.14
N SER A 189 7.61 12.44 -3.44
CA SER A 189 7.65 13.03 -2.10
C SER A 189 6.59 12.57 -1.09
N TRP A 190 5.57 11.82 -1.52
CA TRP A 190 4.36 11.52 -0.74
C TRP A 190 4.57 10.94 0.66
N LYS A 191 5.63 10.15 0.91
CA LYS A 191 5.75 9.40 2.19
C LYS A 191 5.70 10.30 3.43
N TRP A 192 6.41 11.43 3.41
CA TRP A 192 6.57 12.26 4.61
C TRP A 192 5.44 13.29 4.78
N TRP A 193 4.83 13.76 3.69
CA TRP A 193 3.80 14.81 3.74
C TRP A 193 2.37 14.31 3.55
N TYR A 194 2.17 13.13 2.96
CA TYR A 194 0.85 12.51 2.80
C TYR A 194 0.73 11.28 3.69
N TYR A 195 1.62 10.30 3.57
CA TYR A 195 1.40 8.99 4.19
C TYR A 195 1.70 8.97 5.69
N ALA A 196 2.82 9.55 6.12
CA ALA A 196 3.16 9.69 7.54
C ALA A 196 2.10 10.44 8.37
N PRO A 197 1.56 11.60 7.95
CA PRO A 197 0.51 12.26 8.73
C PRO A 197 -0.82 11.49 8.71
N ASN A 198 -1.18 10.79 7.62
CA ASN A 198 -2.41 9.98 7.58
C ASN A 198 -2.33 8.73 8.47
N THR A 199 -1.23 7.97 8.43
CA THR A 199 -1.03 6.84 9.37
C THR A 199 -1.14 7.31 10.82
N PHE A 200 -0.50 8.44 11.15
CA PHE A 200 -0.53 9.00 12.49
C PHE A 200 -1.91 9.53 12.90
N LYS A 201 -2.66 10.12 11.95
CA LYS A 201 -4.07 10.51 12.13
C LYS A 201 -4.91 9.32 12.56
N GLN A 202 -4.81 8.18 11.86
CA GLN A 202 -5.59 6.98 12.17
C GLN A 202 -5.22 6.36 13.52
N LEU A 203 -3.94 6.36 13.88
CA LEU A 203 -3.51 5.97 15.23
C LEU A 203 -4.19 6.82 16.30
N LYS A 204 -4.21 8.14 16.11
CA LYS A 204 -4.73 9.09 17.09
C LYS A 204 -6.26 9.07 17.18
N ALA A 205 -6.93 8.91 16.05
CA ALA A 205 -8.37 8.64 16.01
C ALA A 205 -8.70 7.37 16.81
N THR A 206 -7.96 6.28 16.60
CA THR A 206 -8.13 5.03 17.34
C THR A 206 -7.85 5.18 18.85
N GLU A 207 -6.81 5.91 19.24
CA GLU A 207 -6.51 6.22 20.65
C GLU A 207 -7.65 6.99 21.32
N ARG A 208 -8.27 7.97 20.62
CA ARG A 208 -9.44 8.72 21.13
C ARG A 208 -10.67 7.83 21.30
N ARG A 209 -10.99 7.01 20.28
CA ARG A 209 -12.10 6.04 20.34
C ARG A 209 -11.94 5.07 21.53
N ARG A 210 -10.73 4.55 21.76
CA ARG A 210 -10.41 3.68 22.93
C ARG A 210 -10.59 4.37 24.28
N ARG A 211 -10.51 5.70 24.32
CA ARG A 211 -10.80 6.53 25.51
C ARG A 211 -12.28 6.89 25.63
N GLY A 212 -13.15 6.36 24.78
CA GLY A 212 -14.58 6.65 24.76
C GLY A 212 -14.92 8.03 24.16
N GLN A 213 -13.99 8.65 23.43
CA GLN A 213 -14.22 9.93 22.78
C GLN A 213 -14.69 9.70 21.34
N ALA A 214 -15.93 10.06 21.05
CA ALA A 214 -16.46 9.98 19.69
C ALA A 214 -15.74 10.99 18.76
N PRO A 215 -15.60 10.66 17.46
CA PRO A 215 -15.16 11.63 16.46
C PRO A 215 -16.13 12.82 16.40
N ARG A 216 -15.63 14.04 16.11
CA ARG A 216 -16.49 15.24 16.06
C ARG A 216 -17.32 15.27 14.79
N SER A 217 -16.86 14.60 13.72
CA SER A 217 -17.59 14.39 12.48
C SER A 217 -17.05 13.16 11.74
N LYS A 218 -17.86 12.55 10.87
CA LYS A 218 -17.45 11.43 9.99
C LYS A 218 -16.30 11.83 9.06
N SER A 219 -16.34 13.06 8.54
CA SER A 219 -15.29 13.64 7.68
C SER A 219 -13.93 13.85 8.35
N GLU A 220 -13.85 13.93 9.69
CA GLU A 220 -12.59 14.17 10.41
C GLU A 220 -11.60 13.01 10.19
N GLU A 221 -12.12 11.78 10.12
CA GLU A 221 -11.31 10.55 10.01
C GLU A 221 -11.11 10.11 8.55
N ASP A 222 -12.11 10.35 7.70
CA ASP A 222 -12.12 9.90 6.30
C ASP A 222 -11.24 10.78 5.40
N LEU A 223 -11.19 12.10 5.63
CA LEU A 223 -10.45 13.01 4.74
C LEU A 223 -8.92 12.95 4.96
N PRO A 224 -8.10 12.95 3.89
CA PRO A 224 -6.64 12.97 4.03
C PRO A 224 -6.10 14.16 4.82
N GLN A 225 -5.17 13.93 5.73
CA GLN A 225 -4.45 14.98 6.46
C GLN A 225 -3.06 15.19 5.84
N LEU A 226 -2.90 16.29 5.10
CA LEU A 226 -1.61 16.67 4.53
C LEU A 226 -0.75 17.39 5.56
N PHE A 227 0.58 17.25 5.43
CA PHE A 227 1.52 18.07 6.17
C PHE A 227 1.40 19.54 5.76
N ASN A 228 1.32 20.41 6.75
CA ASN A 228 1.25 21.85 6.56
C ASN A 228 2.49 22.51 7.16
N PHE A 229 3.24 23.29 6.37
CA PHE A 229 4.44 23.99 6.86
C PHE A 229 4.15 24.97 8.01
N ALA A 230 2.91 25.47 8.14
CA ALA A 230 2.49 26.29 9.29
C ALA A 230 2.65 25.53 10.63
N TRP A 231 2.62 24.19 10.61
CA TRP A 231 2.87 23.35 11.78
C TRP A 231 4.24 23.58 12.41
N LEU A 232 5.25 23.93 11.61
CA LEU A 232 6.59 24.25 12.11
C LEU A 232 6.62 25.54 12.94
N LEU A 233 5.61 26.41 12.77
CA LEU A 233 5.45 27.68 13.45
C LEU A 233 4.33 27.64 14.49
N GLY A 234 3.79 26.46 14.81
CA GLY A 234 2.68 26.29 15.75
C GLY A 234 1.31 26.68 15.21
N GLY A 235 1.17 26.96 13.91
CA GLY A 235 -0.10 27.22 13.24
C GLY A 235 -0.65 25.99 12.50
N GLY A 236 -1.82 26.15 11.85
CA GLY A 236 -2.48 25.11 11.05
C GLY A 236 -3.55 24.32 11.83
N GLU A 237 -4.67 24.00 11.17
CA GLU A 237 -5.69 23.14 11.76
C GLU A 237 -5.12 21.73 11.98
N GLN A 238 -5.45 21.18 13.14
CA GLN A 238 -5.04 19.84 13.58
C GLN A 238 -6.32 19.07 13.89
N THR A 239 -6.52 17.95 13.19
CA THR A 239 -7.64 17.05 13.48
C THR A 239 -7.39 16.27 14.77
N PHE A 240 -6.27 15.55 14.87
CA PHE A 240 -6.07 14.57 15.95
C PHE A 240 -4.80 14.70 16.81
N PHE A 241 -3.81 15.48 16.38
CA PHE A 241 -2.53 15.56 17.08
C PHE A 241 -1.87 16.94 16.94
N ASN A 242 -1.01 17.29 17.89
CA ASN A 242 -0.24 18.52 17.77
C ASN A 242 1.01 18.37 16.90
N SER A 243 1.39 19.46 16.23
CA SER A 243 2.53 19.50 15.31
C SER A 243 3.84 19.03 15.94
N THR A 244 4.10 19.39 17.20
CA THR A 244 5.34 19.01 17.89
C THR A 244 5.39 17.50 18.10
N GLU A 245 4.28 16.88 18.49
CA GLU A 245 4.19 15.44 18.68
C GLU A 245 4.48 14.69 17.37
N PHE A 246 3.86 15.10 16.27
CA PHE A 246 4.11 14.50 14.96
C PHE A 246 5.57 14.65 14.52
N LEU A 247 6.16 15.85 14.68
CA LEU A 247 7.56 16.07 14.34
C LEU A 247 8.49 15.17 15.16
N VAL A 248 8.33 15.13 16.48
CA VAL A 248 9.21 14.37 17.39
C VAL A 248 9.04 12.86 17.21
N ARG A 249 7.82 12.38 16.97
CA ARG A 249 7.54 10.94 16.87
C ARG A 249 7.67 10.40 15.45
N CYS A 250 7.39 11.17 14.42
CA CYS A 250 7.40 10.70 13.04
C CYS A 250 8.62 11.22 12.27
N LEU A 251 8.70 12.53 12.01
CA LEU A 251 9.68 13.06 11.06
C LEU A 251 11.12 13.14 11.60
N LEU A 252 11.31 13.67 12.80
CA LEU A 252 12.62 13.99 13.36
C LEU A 252 13.52 12.76 13.53
N PRO A 253 13.06 11.60 14.06
CA PRO A 253 13.93 10.44 14.25
C PRO A 253 14.54 9.93 12.95
N TYR A 254 13.73 9.81 11.89
CA TYR A 254 14.23 9.40 10.59
C TYR A 254 15.11 10.48 9.97
N PHE A 255 14.68 11.76 10.01
CA PHE A 255 15.46 12.86 9.46
C PHE A 255 16.87 12.94 10.07
N VAL A 256 16.97 12.91 11.40
CA VAL A 256 18.24 12.97 12.13
C VAL A 256 19.10 11.75 11.80
N GLN A 257 18.53 10.55 11.84
CA GLN A 257 19.31 9.35 11.52
C GLN A 257 19.84 9.39 10.07
N ARG A 258 18.95 9.72 9.12
CA ARG A 258 19.22 9.58 7.69
C ARG A 258 20.08 10.70 7.13
N PHE A 259 19.80 11.96 7.50
CA PHE A 259 20.44 13.13 6.89
C PHE A 259 21.45 13.83 7.77
N VAL A 260 21.52 13.48 9.07
CA VAL A 260 22.51 14.04 10.00
C VAL A 260 23.52 12.97 10.41
N LEU A 261 23.08 11.92 11.11
CA LEU A 261 23.99 10.93 11.72
C LEU A 261 24.67 10.03 10.69
N LEU A 262 23.93 9.50 9.71
CA LEU A 262 24.47 8.62 8.68
C LEU A 262 25.58 9.26 7.82
N PRO A 263 25.43 10.51 7.31
CA PRO A 263 26.49 11.14 6.53
C PRO A 263 27.61 11.77 7.39
N LEU A 264 27.42 11.99 8.70
CA LEU A 264 28.38 12.68 9.56
C LEU A 264 29.82 12.09 9.52
N PRO A 265 30.04 10.76 9.53
CA PRO A 265 31.39 10.20 9.46
C PRO A 265 32.18 10.60 8.21
N PHE A 266 31.51 10.95 7.12
CA PHE A 266 32.18 11.38 5.88
C PHE A 266 32.84 12.75 6.00
N PHE A 267 32.52 13.52 7.05
CA PHE A 267 33.26 14.73 7.41
C PHE A 267 34.74 14.44 7.69
N LEU A 268 35.05 13.25 8.23
CA LEU A 268 36.43 12.81 8.49
C LEU A 268 37.25 12.63 7.20
N LEU A 269 36.59 12.44 6.05
CA LEU A 269 37.25 12.39 4.74
C LEU A 269 37.44 13.80 4.16
N SER A 270 36.37 14.61 4.15
CA SER A 270 36.38 16.04 3.83
C SER A 270 34.98 16.64 3.97
N SER A 271 34.89 17.97 4.06
CA SER A 271 33.60 18.69 3.97
C SER A 271 32.86 18.41 2.65
N ARG A 272 33.58 18.23 1.54
CA ARG A 272 32.99 17.87 0.25
C ARG A 272 32.39 16.46 0.26
N ALA A 273 33.03 15.51 0.93
CA ALA A 273 32.51 14.15 1.07
C ALA A 273 31.21 14.12 1.88
N LEU A 274 31.12 14.91 2.96
CA LEU A 274 29.88 15.09 3.72
C LEU A 274 28.75 15.64 2.83
N VAL A 275 28.99 16.72 2.10
CA VAL A 275 27.98 17.31 1.21
C VAL A 275 27.51 16.31 0.14
N ARG A 276 28.43 15.57 -0.49
CA ARG A 276 28.10 14.54 -1.48
C ARG A 276 27.25 13.42 -0.89
N ALA A 277 27.56 12.98 0.33
CA ALA A 277 26.77 11.98 1.05
C ALA A 277 25.34 12.47 1.31
N VAL A 278 25.17 13.68 1.84
CA VAL A 278 23.85 14.29 2.09
C VAL A 278 23.04 14.41 0.80
N VAL A 279 23.64 14.92 -0.29
CA VAL A 279 22.96 15.02 -1.60
C VAL A 279 22.58 13.63 -2.13
N SER A 280 23.46 12.64 -2.01
CA SER A 280 23.17 11.27 -2.46
C SER A 280 22.02 10.64 -1.67
N LEU A 281 21.96 10.89 -0.35
CA LEU A 281 20.86 10.43 0.50
C LEU A 281 19.53 11.12 0.16
N PHE A 282 19.55 12.42 -0.15
CA PHE A 282 18.36 13.16 -0.58
C PHE A 282 17.82 12.65 -1.93
N LEU A 283 18.72 12.43 -2.91
CA LEU A 283 18.34 11.84 -4.19
C LEU A 283 17.86 10.39 -4.04
N ALA A 284 18.45 9.61 -3.12
CA ALA A 284 17.97 8.28 -2.79
C ALA A 284 16.58 8.29 -2.15
N GLU A 285 16.26 9.32 -1.35
CA GLU A 285 14.92 9.50 -0.79
C GLU A 285 13.88 9.79 -1.88
N ILE A 286 14.20 10.68 -2.84
CA ILE A 286 13.38 10.93 -4.03
C ILE A 286 13.14 9.62 -4.80
N ALA A 287 14.19 8.84 -5.05
CA ALA A 287 14.09 7.56 -5.73
C ALA A 287 13.25 6.55 -4.93
N THR A 288 13.38 6.53 -3.59
CA THR A 288 12.61 5.65 -2.70
C THR A 288 11.12 5.97 -2.76
N ASN A 289 10.77 7.27 -2.73
CA ASN A 289 9.39 7.72 -2.84
C ASN A 289 8.80 7.34 -4.19
N ALA A 290 9.52 7.60 -5.29
CA ALA A 290 9.06 7.25 -6.63
C ALA A 290 8.87 5.73 -6.79
N HIS A 291 9.86 4.94 -6.35
CA HIS A 291 9.80 3.49 -6.45
C HIS A 291 8.64 2.91 -5.63
N SER A 292 8.51 3.30 -4.36
CA SER A 292 7.40 2.87 -3.50
C SER A 292 6.04 3.31 -4.02
N PHE A 293 5.90 4.52 -4.54
CA PHE A 293 4.66 4.99 -5.17
C PHE A 293 4.26 4.10 -6.35
N ILE A 294 5.22 3.80 -7.24
CA ILE A 294 4.99 2.96 -8.41
C ILE A 294 4.55 1.55 -8.03
N VAL A 295 5.12 0.95 -6.97
CA VAL A 295 4.81 -0.44 -6.58
C VAL A 295 3.71 -0.59 -5.53
N ILE A 296 3.20 0.49 -4.94
CA ILE A 296 2.09 0.44 -3.96
C ILE A 296 0.80 0.93 -4.62
N ALA A 297 0.77 2.18 -5.07
CA ALA A 297 -0.46 2.82 -5.53
C ALA A 297 -1.03 2.17 -6.80
N THR A 298 -0.16 1.60 -7.65
CA THR A 298 -0.59 1.04 -8.94
C THR A 298 -1.29 -0.31 -8.83
N ASN A 299 -1.17 -1.01 -7.69
CA ASN A 299 -1.94 -2.22 -7.44
C ASN A 299 -3.41 -1.94 -7.12
N HIS A 300 -3.75 -0.72 -6.67
CA HIS A 300 -5.08 -0.36 -6.15
C HIS A 300 -5.88 0.57 -7.07
N ALA A 301 -5.34 0.92 -8.23
CA ALA A 301 -5.99 1.84 -9.15
C ALA A 301 -6.02 1.32 -10.59
N GLY A 302 -7.14 1.55 -11.26
CA GLY A 302 -7.35 1.28 -12.68
C GLY A 302 -8.83 1.13 -13.02
N ASP A 303 -9.19 1.46 -14.25
CA ASP A 303 -10.54 1.27 -14.83
C ASP A 303 -10.93 -0.20 -15.05
N ASP A 304 -10.06 -1.12 -14.65
CA ASP A 304 -10.27 -2.56 -14.59
C ASP A 304 -10.34 -3.11 -13.15
N LEU A 305 -10.29 -2.24 -12.14
CA LEU A 305 -10.46 -2.58 -10.73
C LEU A 305 -11.75 -1.98 -10.19
N TYR A 306 -12.34 -2.69 -9.23
CA TYR A 306 -13.63 -2.33 -8.64
C TYR A 306 -13.50 -1.56 -7.34
N ARG A 307 -14.44 -0.65 -7.14
CA ARG A 307 -14.75 0.04 -5.89
C ARG A 307 -16.11 -0.40 -5.37
N PHE A 308 -16.34 -0.17 -4.08
CA PHE A 308 -17.54 -0.60 -3.36
C PHE A 308 -18.12 0.54 -2.51
N GLU A 309 -19.43 0.65 -2.50
CA GLU A 309 -20.14 1.67 -1.70
C GLU A 309 -20.43 1.18 -0.28
N ARG A 310 -20.64 -0.13 -0.10
CA ARG A 310 -21.10 -0.72 1.17
C ARG A 310 -20.02 -1.59 1.79
N HIS A 311 -19.93 -1.56 3.12
CA HIS A 311 -19.02 -2.43 3.86
C HIS A 311 -19.45 -3.89 3.84
N CYS A 312 -18.50 -4.82 3.76
CA CYS A 312 -18.78 -6.26 3.84
C CYS A 312 -18.15 -6.90 5.08
N LYS A 313 -18.74 -7.99 5.56
CA LYS A 313 -18.22 -8.75 6.69
C LYS A 313 -16.83 -9.31 6.37
N PRO A 314 -15.81 -9.09 7.22
CA PRO A 314 -14.49 -9.67 7.02
C PRO A 314 -14.53 -11.18 6.84
N ARG A 315 -13.72 -11.70 5.90
CA ARG A 315 -13.60 -13.13 5.57
C ARG A 315 -14.90 -13.81 5.09
N SER A 316 -15.91 -13.04 4.71
CA SER A 316 -17.09 -13.54 4.00
C SER A 316 -16.78 -13.91 2.54
N PRO A 317 -17.69 -14.61 1.84
CA PRO A 317 -17.55 -14.82 0.40
C PRO A 317 -17.35 -13.52 -0.39
N THR A 318 -18.13 -12.49 -0.06
CA THR A 318 -17.97 -11.15 -0.66
C THR A 318 -16.58 -10.57 -0.37
N PHE A 319 -16.11 -10.67 0.88
CA PHE A 319 -14.78 -10.14 1.25
C PHE A 319 -13.66 -10.71 0.37
N TYR A 320 -13.62 -12.04 0.18
CA TYR A 320 -12.57 -12.66 -0.64
C TYR A 320 -12.68 -12.31 -2.12
N LEU A 321 -13.91 -12.19 -2.67
CA LEU A 321 -14.09 -11.69 -4.03
C LEU A 321 -13.46 -10.30 -4.19
N ARG A 322 -13.77 -9.38 -3.25
CA ARG A 322 -13.25 -8.01 -3.29
C ARG A 322 -11.73 -7.99 -3.37
N GLN A 323 -11.04 -8.81 -2.57
CA GLN A 323 -9.57 -8.88 -2.58
C GLN A 323 -8.98 -9.16 -3.98
N VAL A 324 -9.67 -9.94 -4.82
CA VAL A 324 -9.25 -10.24 -6.20
C VAL A 324 -9.54 -9.09 -7.15
N ILE A 325 -10.72 -8.48 -7.06
CA ILE A 325 -11.22 -7.57 -8.10
C ILE A 325 -10.94 -6.08 -7.81
N SER A 326 -10.47 -5.73 -6.62
CA SER A 326 -10.04 -4.37 -6.27
C SER A 326 -8.52 -4.22 -6.12
N SER A 327 -7.76 -5.29 -6.39
CA SER A 327 -6.31 -5.22 -6.46
C SER A 327 -5.79 -5.90 -7.73
N ALA A 328 -4.58 -5.52 -8.15
CA ALA A 328 -3.91 -6.10 -9.32
C ALA A 328 -2.55 -6.65 -8.93
N ASN A 329 -2.11 -7.70 -9.62
CA ASN A 329 -0.75 -8.21 -9.54
C ASN A 329 0.15 -7.66 -10.65
N PHE A 330 1.46 -7.79 -10.43
CA PHE A 330 2.46 -7.56 -11.47
C PHE A 330 3.06 -8.87 -11.96
N TRP A 331 4.21 -8.82 -12.63
CA TRP A 331 4.96 -10.03 -12.98
C TRP A 331 5.55 -10.69 -11.73
N THR A 332 5.31 -11.98 -11.59
CA THR A 332 5.63 -12.79 -10.41
C THR A 332 6.60 -13.93 -10.74
N GLY A 333 7.20 -14.52 -9.71
CA GLY A 333 7.82 -15.85 -9.76
C GLY A 333 9.34 -15.89 -9.62
N THR A 334 10.03 -14.75 -9.52
CA THR A 334 11.49 -14.75 -9.37
C THR A 334 11.95 -13.83 -8.25
N ASP A 335 12.90 -14.27 -7.42
CA ASP A 335 13.36 -13.46 -6.28
C ASP A 335 13.90 -12.09 -6.72
N VAL A 336 14.57 -11.99 -7.87
CA VAL A 336 15.11 -10.70 -8.36
C VAL A 336 13.98 -9.77 -8.78
N GLY A 337 13.01 -10.27 -9.57
CA GLY A 337 11.85 -9.48 -9.99
C GLY A 337 10.99 -9.05 -8.79
N ASP A 338 10.69 -9.99 -7.91
CA ASP A 338 9.90 -9.76 -6.71
C ASP A 338 10.60 -8.78 -5.75
N PHE A 339 11.93 -8.88 -5.60
CA PHE A 339 12.72 -7.93 -4.81
C PHE A 339 12.67 -6.50 -5.36
N LEU A 340 12.81 -6.34 -6.69
CA LEU A 340 12.69 -5.04 -7.34
C LEU A 340 11.27 -4.48 -7.31
N GLN A 341 10.26 -5.32 -7.16
CA GLN A 341 8.85 -4.91 -7.03
C GLN A 341 8.41 -4.85 -5.55
N GLY A 342 9.35 -4.98 -4.61
CA GLY A 342 9.08 -4.86 -3.18
C GLY A 342 8.22 -5.98 -2.61
N TRP A 343 8.09 -7.11 -3.31
CA TRP A 343 7.14 -8.20 -3.05
C TRP A 343 5.66 -7.80 -3.08
N LEU A 344 5.35 -6.59 -3.57
CA LEU A 344 3.99 -6.08 -3.78
C LEU A 344 3.39 -6.53 -5.12
N ASN A 345 4.10 -7.39 -5.84
CA ASN A 345 3.63 -7.99 -7.08
C ASN A 345 2.65 -9.16 -6.89
N TYR A 346 2.40 -9.53 -5.64
CA TYR A 346 1.42 -10.53 -5.17
C TYR A 346 0.31 -9.88 -4.33
N GLN A 347 -0.17 -8.71 -4.73
CA GLN A 347 -1.12 -7.92 -3.94
C GLN A 347 -2.46 -8.64 -3.73
N ILE A 348 -2.93 -9.40 -4.73
CA ILE A 348 -4.15 -10.20 -4.60
C ILE A 348 -3.99 -11.25 -3.48
N GLU A 349 -2.90 -12.01 -3.50
CA GLU A 349 -2.63 -13.04 -2.48
C GLU A 349 -2.35 -12.42 -1.10
N HIS A 350 -1.70 -11.26 -1.09
CA HIS A 350 -1.42 -10.49 0.10
C HIS A 350 -2.71 -10.08 0.82
N HIS A 351 -3.69 -9.54 0.11
CA HIS A 351 -4.99 -9.19 0.68
C HIS A 351 -5.82 -10.40 1.08
N MET A 352 -5.71 -11.50 0.33
CA MET A 352 -6.42 -12.74 0.63
C MET A 352 -5.93 -13.34 1.97
N TRP A 353 -4.61 -13.34 2.20
CA TRP A 353 -3.99 -13.94 3.38
C TRP A 353 -2.79 -13.10 3.91
N PRO A 354 -3.04 -11.93 4.51
CA PRO A 354 -1.96 -11.01 4.90
C PRO A 354 -0.97 -11.61 5.91
N ASP A 355 -1.41 -12.57 6.73
CA ASP A 355 -0.59 -13.24 7.74
C ASP A 355 0.24 -14.42 7.21
N LEU A 356 0.33 -14.60 5.89
CA LEU A 356 1.22 -15.59 5.27
C LEU A 356 2.55 -14.98 4.83
N SER A 357 3.56 -15.83 4.67
CA SER A 357 4.90 -15.44 4.22
C SER A 357 4.91 -15.07 2.72
N MET A 358 5.94 -14.33 2.32
CA MET A 358 6.24 -14.06 0.91
C MET A 358 6.30 -15.33 0.04
N LEU A 359 6.94 -16.39 0.53
CA LEU A 359 7.01 -17.64 -0.22
C LEU A 359 5.65 -18.29 -0.38
N SER A 360 4.78 -18.19 0.63
CA SER A 360 3.39 -18.64 0.53
C SER A 360 2.64 -17.88 -0.57
N TYR A 361 2.84 -16.56 -0.71
CA TYR A 361 2.25 -15.79 -1.82
C TYR A 361 2.71 -16.29 -3.18
N ARG A 362 4.01 -16.53 -3.34
CA ARG A 362 4.55 -17.10 -4.59
C ARG A 362 3.95 -18.47 -4.90
N LYS A 363 3.76 -19.34 -3.90
CA LYS A 363 3.12 -20.65 -4.06
C LYS A 363 1.63 -20.52 -4.40
N ALA A 364 0.95 -19.56 -3.78
CA ALA A 364 -0.48 -19.37 -3.93
C ALA A 364 -0.88 -18.80 -5.29
N GLN A 365 -0.10 -17.86 -5.81
CA GLN A 365 -0.40 -17.07 -6.99
C GLN A 365 -0.89 -17.88 -8.21
N PRO A 366 -0.18 -18.91 -8.69
CA PRO A 366 -0.66 -19.71 -9.82
C PRO A 366 -1.92 -20.51 -9.50
N ILE A 367 -2.09 -20.97 -8.26
CA ILE A 367 -3.25 -21.76 -7.83
C ILE A 367 -4.49 -20.88 -7.70
N LEU A 368 -4.35 -19.71 -7.07
CA LEU A 368 -5.43 -18.73 -6.93
C LEU A 368 -5.89 -18.24 -8.29
N LYS A 369 -4.97 -18.01 -9.23
CA LYS A 369 -5.32 -17.65 -10.62
C LYS A 369 -6.18 -18.73 -11.31
N GLN A 370 -5.85 -20.02 -11.11
CA GLN A 370 -6.66 -21.14 -11.62
C GLN A 370 -8.03 -21.23 -10.95
N ILE A 371 -8.11 -20.97 -9.64
CA ILE A 371 -9.40 -20.89 -8.93
C ILE A 371 -10.24 -19.74 -9.52
N CYS A 372 -9.67 -18.56 -9.71
CA CYS A 372 -10.39 -17.43 -10.29
C CYS A 372 -10.88 -17.75 -11.71
N GLU A 373 -10.06 -18.37 -12.55
CA GLU A 373 -10.43 -18.81 -13.90
C GLU A 373 -11.60 -19.82 -13.87
N LYS A 374 -11.54 -20.82 -12.98
CA LYS A 374 -12.62 -21.81 -12.79
C LYS A 374 -13.95 -21.14 -12.43
N HIS A 375 -13.91 -20.08 -11.62
CA HIS A 375 -15.09 -19.35 -11.15
C HIS A 375 -15.49 -18.17 -12.06
N GLY A 376 -14.78 -17.95 -13.18
CA GLY A 376 -15.02 -16.83 -14.11
C GLY A 376 -14.66 -15.45 -13.54
N ILE A 377 -13.96 -15.38 -12.40
CA ILE A 377 -13.58 -14.14 -11.75
C ILE A 377 -12.36 -13.54 -12.46
N PRO A 378 -12.39 -12.26 -12.88
CA PRO A 378 -11.26 -11.62 -13.53
C PRO A 378 -10.08 -11.47 -12.57
N TYR A 379 -8.95 -12.07 -12.93
CA TYR A 379 -7.70 -11.93 -12.20
C TYR A 379 -6.76 -10.97 -12.94
N VAL A 380 -6.60 -9.75 -12.41
CA VAL A 380 -5.85 -8.68 -13.09
C VAL A 380 -4.35 -8.81 -12.79
N GLN A 381 -3.56 -9.03 -13.85
CA GLN A 381 -2.10 -9.13 -13.74
C GLN A 381 -1.40 -8.51 -14.96
N HIS A 382 -0.63 -7.44 -14.76
CA HIS A 382 0.06 -6.74 -15.84
C HIS A 382 1.43 -6.18 -15.43
N ASN A 383 2.24 -5.78 -16.42
CA ASN A 383 3.46 -5.00 -16.19
C ASN A 383 3.19 -3.76 -15.30
N VAL A 384 4.03 -3.52 -14.29
CA VAL A 384 3.96 -2.38 -13.37
C VAL A 384 3.86 -1.02 -14.07
N PHE A 385 4.52 -0.81 -15.21
CA PHE A 385 4.44 0.45 -15.95
C PHE A 385 3.09 0.66 -16.66
N TYR A 386 2.45 -0.44 -17.08
CA TYR A 386 1.08 -0.36 -17.59
C TYR A 386 0.10 -0.03 -16.48
N ARG A 387 0.30 -0.61 -15.28
CA ARG A 387 -0.46 -0.24 -14.09
C ARG A 387 -0.22 1.21 -13.67
N LEU A 388 1.01 1.71 -13.77
CA LEU A 388 1.34 3.12 -13.54
C LEU A 388 0.58 4.06 -14.48
N LYS A 389 0.49 3.73 -15.78
CA LYS A 389 -0.35 4.50 -16.71
C LYS A 389 -1.79 4.56 -16.22
N LYS A 390 -2.39 3.40 -15.89
CA LYS A 390 -3.78 3.34 -15.40
C LYS A 390 -3.98 4.15 -14.13
N LEU A 391 -3.08 4.05 -13.15
CA LEU A 391 -3.08 4.89 -11.95
C LEU A 391 -3.09 6.38 -12.32
N VAL A 392 -2.17 6.81 -13.19
CA VAL A 392 -2.08 8.21 -13.59
C VAL A 392 -3.35 8.67 -14.29
N ASP A 393 -3.91 7.87 -15.20
CA ASP A 393 -5.17 8.18 -15.91
C ASP A 393 -6.33 8.37 -14.93
N ILE A 394 -6.42 7.54 -13.87
CA ILE A 394 -7.38 7.73 -12.77
C ILE A 394 -7.14 9.07 -12.08
N MET A 395 -5.90 9.35 -11.66
CA MET A 395 -5.55 10.56 -10.88
C MET A 395 -5.78 11.86 -11.65
N VAL A 396 -5.51 11.89 -12.96
CA VAL A 396 -5.70 13.09 -13.78
C VAL A 396 -7.12 13.22 -14.34
N GLY A 397 -7.96 12.20 -14.15
CA GLY A 397 -9.37 12.17 -14.53
C GLY A 397 -9.66 11.75 -15.96
N ASP A 398 -8.74 11.04 -16.62
CA ASP A 398 -8.96 10.43 -17.94
C ASP A 398 -9.67 9.07 -17.87
N ALA A 399 -9.67 8.44 -16.69
CA ALA A 399 -10.35 7.18 -16.44
C ALA A 399 -11.08 7.20 -15.08
N THR A 400 -11.94 6.21 -14.87
CA THR A 400 -12.66 5.97 -13.62
C THR A 400 -12.65 4.47 -13.33
N MET A 401 -12.38 4.11 -12.08
CA MET A 401 -12.47 2.76 -11.55
C MET A 401 -13.90 2.24 -11.64
N ARG A 402 -14.06 0.93 -11.78
CA ARG A 402 -15.38 0.32 -11.88
C ARG A 402 -16.12 0.43 -10.56
N LYS A 403 -17.43 0.64 -10.61
CA LYS A 403 -18.30 0.60 -9.42
C LYS A 403 -19.03 -0.71 -9.40
N PHE A 404 -18.82 -1.51 -8.35
CA PHE A 404 -19.52 -2.78 -8.22
C PHE A 404 -21.01 -2.52 -7.97
N PRO A 405 -21.93 -3.01 -8.81
CA PRO A 405 -23.35 -2.69 -8.66
C PRO A 405 -23.96 -3.35 -7.41
N THR A 406 -24.53 -2.53 -6.54
CA THR A 406 -25.06 -2.93 -5.22
C THR A 406 -26.22 -3.93 -5.32
N ALA A 407 -26.95 -3.92 -6.45
CA ALA A 407 -28.01 -4.88 -6.75
C ALA A 407 -27.50 -6.33 -6.84
N PHE A 408 -26.22 -6.53 -7.15
CA PHE A 408 -25.60 -7.86 -7.29
C PHE A 408 -24.75 -8.26 -6.09
N GLU A 409 -24.69 -7.43 -5.05
CA GLU A 409 -23.99 -7.80 -3.82
C GLU A 409 -24.79 -8.84 -3.03
N ARG A 410 -24.06 -9.79 -2.43
CA ARG A 410 -24.64 -10.82 -1.57
C ARG A 410 -25.07 -10.19 -0.24
N GLN A 411 -26.37 -9.89 -0.12
CA GLN A 411 -26.91 -9.06 0.97
C GLN A 411 -26.61 -9.59 2.39
N VAL A 412 -26.49 -10.91 2.58
CA VAL A 412 -26.15 -11.50 3.89
C VAL A 412 -24.71 -11.16 4.34
N ASP A 413 -23.83 -10.79 3.43
CA ASP A 413 -22.45 -10.39 3.72
C ASP A 413 -22.31 -8.88 3.94
N VAL A 414 -23.27 -8.08 3.52
CA VAL A 414 -23.24 -6.63 3.67
C VAL A 414 -23.51 -6.25 5.13
N VAL A 415 -22.69 -5.35 5.68
CA VAL A 415 -22.90 -4.78 7.00
C VAL A 415 -23.79 -3.55 6.84
N VAL A 416 -25.03 -3.65 7.29
CA VAL A 416 -25.92 -2.48 7.38
C VAL A 416 -25.47 -1.67 8.59
N VAL A 417 -24.87 -0.51 8.34
CA VAL A 417 -24.67 0.50 9.39
C VAL A 417 -26.06 1.03 9.71
N VAL A 418 -26.59 0.65 10.87
CA VAL A 418 -27.79 1.29 11.40
C VAL A 418 -27.33 2.63 11.95
N ASP A 419 -27.72 3.72 11.28
CA ASP A 419 -27.41 5.10 11.66
C ASP A 419 -27.82 5.43 13.11
#